data_AF-A0A7C3N8W2-F1
#
_entry.id   AF-A0A7C3N8W2-F1
#
_cell.length_a   1.000
_cell.length_b   1.000
_cell.length_c   1.000
_cell.angle_alpha   90.00
_cell.angle_beta   90.00
_cell.angle_gamma   90.00
#
_symmetry.space_group_name_H-M   'P 1'
#
loop_
_entity.id
_entity.type
_entity.pdbx_description
1 polymer ?
#
loop_
_entity_poly.entity_id
_entity_poly.type
_entity_poly.pdbx_seq_one_letter_code
_entity_poly.pdbx_strand_id
1 'polypeptide(L)'
;AIWDFNIWGLVKEPKRFTWEEFSALPTISQISDMHCVTRWSKFDSLFEGIPVAEVMKHVELLPEANYVMVHADPGYTTNLPLEDFLDDDVMFVLKYEGQPLAPDHGYPVRLLVPKLYLWKSAKWVRGLEFMAEDRPGFWEMYGYHNHGDPWQEERYGNYVINTMQRVRSGR
;
A
#
# COMPACT_ATOMS: atom_id res chain seq x y z
N ALA A 1 19.64 -0.34 10.92
CA ALA A 1 19.16 -1.73 11.10
C ALA A 1 19.18 -2.42 9.74
N ILE A 2 19.43 -3.72 9.69
CA ILE A 2 19.22 -4.52 8.47
C ILE A 2 17.72 -4.55 8.18
N TRP A 3 17.32 -4.42 6.92
CA TRP A 3 15.91 -4.44 6.52
C TRP A 3 15.30 -5.82 6.80
N ASP A 4 14.06 -5.85 7.25
CA ASP A 4 13.24 -7.05 7.39
C ASP A 4 11.78 -6.74 7.08
N PHE A 5 11.02 -7.80 6.80
CA PHE A 5 9.58 -7.74 6.51
C PHE A 5 8.81 -8.63 7.46
N ASN A 6 7.84 -8.07 8.18
CA ASN A 6 7.06 -8.80 9.17
C ASN A 6 5.61 -8.93 8.72
N ILE A 7 4.99 -10.08 8.98
CA ILE A 7 3.59 -10.36 8.69
C ILE A 7 2.94 -10.92 9.95
N TRP A 8 1.85 -10.29 10.41
CA TRP A 8 1.16 -10.66 11.65
C TRP A 8 -0.32 -10.29 11.61
N GLY A 9 -1.00 -10.43 12.77
CA GLY A 9 -2.42 -10.18 12.91
C GLY A 9 -3.22 -11.46 12.65
N LEU A 10 -4.21 -11.37 11.76
CA LEU A 10 -5.09 -12.49 11.40
C LEU A 10 -4.44 -13.47 10.41
N VAL A 11 -3.36 -14.09 10.85
CA VAL A 11 -2.62 -15.15 10.17
C VAL A 11 -2.47 -16.35 11.09
N LYS A 12 -2.41 -17.57 10.54
CA LYS A 12 -2.21 -18.78 11.36
C LYS A 12 -0.89 -18.75 12.12
N GLU A 13 0.17 -18.35 11.44
CA GLU A 13 1.51 -18.21 12.02
C GLU A 13 2.15 -16.90 11.55
N PRO A 14 2.60 -16.03 12.46
CA PRO A 14 3.35 -14.83 12.08
C PRO A 14 4.61 -15.20 11.30
N LYS A 15 4.92 -14.40 10.28
CA LYS A 15 6.05 -14.63 9.38
C LYS A 15 7.00 -13.44 9.40
N ARG A 16 8.29 -13.71 9.35
CA ARG A 16 9.34 -12.72 9.14
C ARG A 16 10.21 -13.17 7.98
N PHE A 17 10.53 -12.24 7.08
CA PHE A 17 11.52 -12.44 6.04
C PHE A 17 12.74 -11.58 6.33
N THR A 18 13.94 -12.15 6.17
CA THR A 18 15.14 -11.33 6.00
C THR A 18 15.15 -10.69 4.62
N TRP A 19 16.05 -9.73 4.40
CA TRP A 19 16.26 -9.16 3.08
C TRP A 19 16.64 -10.23 2.04
N GLU A 20 17.51 -11.16 2.41
CA GLU A 20 17.96 -12.24 1.52
C GLU A 20 16.80 -13.15 1.10
N GLU A 21 15.92 -13.51 2.05
CA GLU A 21 14.75 -14.34 1.76
C GLU A 21 13.72 -13.59 0.91
N PHE A 22 13.44 -12.33 1.23
CA PHE A 22 12.44 -11.53 0.52
C PHE A 22 12.90 -11.21 -0.91
N SER A 23 14.13 -10.75 -1.08
CA SER A 23 14.68 -10.38 -2.40
C SER A 23 14.95 -11.58 -3.32
N ALA A 24 14.90 -12.80 -2.80
CA ALA A 24 14.98 -14.04 -3.58
C ALA A 24 13.63 -14.51 -4.14
N LEU A 25 12.50 -13.91 -3.72
CA LEU A 25 11.18 -14.27 -4.24
C LEU A 25 11.06 -13.92 -5.75
N PRO A 26 10.24 -14.67 -6.51
CA PRO A 26 10.04 -14.40 -7.94
C PRO A 26 9.57 -12.97 -8.19
N THR A 27 10.15 -12.32 -9.20
CA THR A 27 9.77 -10.98 -9.63
C THR A 27 9.06 -11.00 -10.99
N ILE A 28 8.23 -9.99 -11.21
CA ILE A 28 7.65 -9.66 -12.52
C ILE A 28 7.98 -8.23 -12.89
N SER A 29 7.79 -7.89 -14.16
CA SER A 29 7.76 -6.51 -14.63
C SER A 29 6.35 -6.15 -15.11
N GLN A 30 5.88 -4.95 -14.78
CA GLN A 30 4.60 -4.43 -15.24
C GLN A 30 4.70 -2.95 -15.58
N ILE A 31 3.87 -2.52 -16.53
CA ILE A 31 3.66 -1.10 -16.82
C ILE A 31 2.39 -0.67 -16.07
N SER A 32 2.49 0.40 -15.29
CA SER A 32 1.36 0.89 -14.50
C SER A 32 1.34 2.41 -14.43
N ASP A 33 0.13 2.92 -14.20
CA ASP A 33 -0.10 4.33 -13.95
C ASP A 33 -0.04 4.61 -12.45
N MET A 34 0.25 5.87 -12.11
CA MET A 34 0.23 6.37 -10.75
C MET A 34 -0.58 7.65 -10.70
N HIS A 35 -1.58 7.70 -9.83
CA HIS A 35 -2.43 8.88 -9.62
C HIS A 35 -2.16 9.50 -8.27
N CYS A 36 -1.79 10.78 -8.24
CA CYS A 36 -1.61 11.51 -6.99
C CYS A 36 -2.86 12.31 -6.62
N VAL A 37 -3.15 12.30 -5.33
CA VAL A 37 -4.20 13.11 -4.71
C VAL A 37 -4.04 14.61 -4.95
N THR A 38 -2.81 15.08 -5.26
CA THR A 38 -2.52 16.48 -5.62
C THR A 38 -2.67 16.76 -7.11
N ARG A 39 -3.42 15.92 -7.84
CA ARG A 39 -3.88 16.11 -9.24
C ARG A 39 -2.79 16.03 -10.30
N TRP A 40 -1.70 15.33 -10.03
CA TRP A 40 -0.79 14.88 -11.07
C TRP A 40 -0.88 13.37 -11.24
N SER A 41 -0.65 12.92 -12.46
CA SER A 41 -0.56 11.50 -12.80
C SER A 41 0.76 11.24 -13.50
N LYS A 42 1.29 10.03 -13.34
CA LYS A 42 2.39 9.52 -14.17
C LYS A 42 1.92 8.25 -14.84
N PHE A 43 1.99 8.25 -16.17
CA PHE A 43 1.52 7.15 -16.99
C PHE A 43 2.68 6.27 -17.45
N ASP A 44 2.35 5.05 -17.88
CA ASP A 44 3.25 4.15 -18.60
C ASP A 44 4.59 3.89 -17.87
N SER A 45 4.55 3.83 -16.53
CA SER A 45 5.76 3.65 -15.73
C SER A 45 6.11 2.18 -15.59
N LEU A 46 7.38 1.83 -15.84
CA LEU A 46 7.88 0.46 -15.71
C LEU A 46 8.29 0.16 -14.26
N PHE A 47 7.62 -0.81 -13.67
CA PHE A 47 7.95 -1.35 -12.34
C PHE A 47 8.41 -2.79 -12.44
N GLU A 48 9.34 -3.17 -11.57
CA GLU A 48 9.73 -4.57 -11.38
C GLU A 48 9.83 -4.86 -9.87
N GLY A 49 9.26 -5.99 -9.46
CA GLY A 49 9.15 -6.36 -8.06
C GLY A 49 8.45 -7.68 -7.85
N ILE A 50 8.16 -7.97 -6.59
CA ILE A 50 7.55 -9.23 -6.14
C ILE A 50 6.04 -9.02 -6.08
N PRO A 51 5.23 -9.77 -6.85
CA PRO A 51 3.77 -9.71 -6.74
C PRO A 51 3.33 -10.00 -5.30
N VAL A 52 2.30 -9.32 -4.81
CA VAL A 52 1.74 -9.63 -3.48
C VAL A 52 1.36 -11.10 -3.38
N ALA A 53 0.77 -11.66 -4.45
CA ALA A 53 0.42 -13.07 -4.53
C ALA A 53 1.61 -14.02 -4.24
N GLU A 54 2.84 -13.66 -4.64
CA GLU A 54 4.04 -14.47 -4.35
C GLU A 54 4.38 -14.46 -2.85
N VAL A 55 4.29 -13.30 -2.19
CA VAL A 55 4.48 -13.20 -0.74
C VAL A 55 3.41 -14.01 0.00
N MET A 56 2.16 -13.93 -0.46
CA MET A 56 1.02 -14.59 0.17
C MET A 56 1.03 -16.12 0.04
N LYS A 57 1.81 -16.71 -0.87
CA LYS A 57 2.05 -18.18 -0.89
C LYS A 57 2.69 -18.71 0.39
N HIS A 58 3.32 -17.84 1.18
CA HIS A 58 3.98 -18.18 2.43
C HIS A 58 3.15 -17.87 3.68
N VAL A 59 1.89 -17.44 3.51
CA VAL A 59 1.04 -16.96 4.59
C VAL A 59 -0.34 -17.61 4.48
N GLU A 60 -0.81 -18.19 5.58
CA GLU A 60 -2.18 -18.66 5.70
C GLU A 60 -3.01 -17.64 6.51
N LEU A 61 -3.93 -16.94 5.85
CA LEU A 61 -4.84 -16.00 6.50
C LEU A 61 -5.90 -16.72 7.32
N LEU A 62 -6.32 -16.11 8.42
CA LEU A 62 -7.53 -16.53 9.12
C LEU A 62 -8.78 -16.04 8.35
N PRO A 63 -9.92 -16.75 8.41
CA PRO A 63 -11.12 -16.40 7.65
C PRO A 63 -11.69 -15.02 7.95
N GLU A 64 -11.37 -14.46 9.12
CA GLU A 64 -11.83 -13.15 9.56
C GLU A 64 -11.02 -12.00 8.96
N ALA A 65 -9.91 -12.26 8.26
CA ALA A 65 -9.09 -11.22 7.65
C ALA A 65 -9.82 -10.57 6.47
N ASN A 66 -10.16 -9.28 6.61
CA ASN A 66 -10.84 -8.49 5.57
C ASN A 66 -10.04 -7.24 5.15
N TYR A 67 -9.02 -6.88 5.93
CA TYR A 67 -8.19 -5.69 5.69
C TYR A 67 -6.72 -6.00 5.97
N VAL A 68 -5.85 -5.19 5.39
CA VAL A 68 -4.43 -5.17 5.71
C VAL A 68 -3.99 -3.75 6.06
N MET A 69 -3.22 -3.62 7.14
CA MET A 69 -2.45 -2.42 7.42
C MET A 69 -1.02 -2.63 6.92
N VAL A 70 -0.59 -1.76 6.03
CA VAL A 70 0.78 -1.71 5.54
C VAL A 70 1.57 -0.83 6.48
N HIS A 71 2.65 -1.35 7.05
CA HIS A 71 3.55 -0.64 7.96
C HIS A 71 4.85 -0.29 7.25
N ALA A 72 5.31 0.95 7.40
CA ALA A 72 6.47 1.49 6.70
C ALA A 72 7.28 2.49 7.55
N ASP A 73 8.55 2.65 7.21
CA ASP A 73 9.45 3.57 7.91
C ASP A 73 9.39 5.00 7.34
N PRO A 74 9.56 6.05 8.17
CA PRO A 74 9.45 6.03 9.62
C PRO A 74 7.99 6.19 10.09
N GLY A 75 7.41 5.14 10.68
CA GLY A 75 6.09 5.20 11.34
C GLY A 75 4.91 5.50 10.42
N TYR A 76 5.06 5.32 9.10
CA TYR A 76 3.99 5.50 8.14
C TYR A 76 3.11 4.23 8.09
N THR A 77 1.81 4.43 7.98
CA THR A 77 0.85 3.34 7.83
C THR A 77 -0.19 3.69 6.79
N THR A 78 -0.72 2.70 6.09
CA THR A 78 -1.89 2.86 5.24
C THR A 78 -2.69 1.55 5.18
N ASN A 79 -4.00 1.68 5.26
CA ASN A 79 -4.94 0.57 5.27
C ASN A 79 -5.45 0.28 3.85
N LEU A 80 -5.74 -0.99 3.58
CA LEU A 80 -6.34 -1.46 2.32
C LEU A 80 -7.40 -2.52 2.64
N PRO A 81 -8.55 -2.52 1.92
CA PRO A 81 -9.36 -3.72 1.78
C PRO A 81 -8.50 -4.89 1.31
N LEU A 82 -8.74 -6.09 1.83
CA LEU A 82 -7.95 -7.27 1.48
C LEU A 82 -8.10 -7.60 -0.01
N GLU A 83 -9.27 -7.37 -0.60
CA GLU A 83 -9.51 -7.59 -2.03
C GLU A 83 -8.62 -6.72 -2.91
N ASP A 84 -8.49 -5.42 -2.61
CA ASP A 84 -7.62 -4.50 -3.35
C ASP A 84 -6.15 -4.85 -3.16
N PHE A 85 -5.76 -5.30 -1.96
CA PHE A 85 -4.38 -5.69 -1.70
C PHE A 85 -3.97 -6.97 -2.43
N LEU A 86 -4.91 -7.92 -2.61
CA LEU A 86 -4.67 -9.19 -3.28
C LEU A 86 -4.91 -9.13 -4.80
N ASP A 87 -5.14 -7.96 -5.36
CA ASP A 87 -5.35 -7.76 -6.78
C ASP A 87 -4.09 -8.11 -7.60
N ASP A 88 -4.30 -8.41 -8.88
CA ASP A 88 -3.30 -9.03 -9.76
C ASP A 88 -2.12 -8.12 -10.14
N ASP A 89 -2.29 -6.81 -10.00
CA ASP A 89 -1.32 -5.78 -10.34
C ASP A 89 -0.65 -5.12 -9.11
N VAL A 90 -0.87 -5.67 -7.91
CA VAL A 90 -0.26 -5.17 -6.67
C VAL A 90 1.07 -5.88 -6.41
N MET A 91 2.11 -5.08 -6.14
CA MET A 91 3.47 -5.60 -5.95
C MET A 91 4.32 -4.82 -4.96
N PHE A 92 5.29 -5.52 -4.38
CA PHE A 92 6.43 -4.95 -3.69
C PHE A 92 7.54 -4.64 -4.70
N VAL A 93 7.61 -3.38 -5.11
CA VAL A 93 8.56 -2.89 -6.12
C VAL A 93 9.97 -2.85 -5.54
N LEU A 94 10.93 -3.32 -6.34
CA LEU A 94 12.37 -3.26 -6.07
C LEU A 94 13.11 -2.37 -7.08
N LYS A 95 12.57 -2.23 -8.30
CA LYS A 95 13.14 -1.40 -9.38
C LYS A 95 12.07 -0.55 -10.05
N TYR A 96 12.52 0.60 -10.52
CA TYR A 96 11.73 1.60 -11.24
C TYR A 96 12.50 2.05 -12.48
N GLU A 97 11.87 1.99 -13.66
CA GLU A 97 12.51 2.39 -14.93
C GLU A 97 13.86 1.66 -15.17
N GLY A 98 13.89 0.35 -14.88
CA GLY A 98 15.07 -0.51 -15.06
C GLY A 98 16.19 -0.28 -14.04
N GLN A 99 16.02 0.62 -13.06
CA GLN A 99 17.02 0.91 -12.02
C GLN A 99 16.51 0.49 -10.64
N PRO A 100 17.38 0.09 -9.69
CA PRO A 100 16.99 -0.03 -8.29
C PRO A 100 16.30 1.24 -7.80
N LEU A 101 15.34 1.10 -6.88
CA LEU A 101 14.69 2.26 -6.27
C LEU A 101 15.73 3.22 -5.69
N ALA A 102 15.58 4.51 -5.96
CA ALA A 102 16.31 5.53 -5.23
C ALA A 102 15.83 5.58 -3.76
N PRO A 103 16.66 6.05 -2.81
CA PRO A 103 16.25 6.23 -1.41
C PRO A 103 14.91 6.96 -1.26
N ASP A 104 14.74 8.09 -1.95
CA ASP A 104 13.51 8.90 -1.89
C ASP A 104 12.30 8.24 -2.54
N HIS A 105 12.52 7.22 -3.37
CA HIS A 105 11.48 6.41 -4.03
C HIS A 105 11.12 5.15 -3.22
N GLY A 106 11.68 4.98 -2.02
CA GLY A 106 11.29 3.89 -1.12
C GLY A 106 12.28 2.73 -1.07
N TYR A 107 13.54 2.90 -1.48
CA TYR A 107 14.55 1.84 -1.33
C TYR A 107 14.61 1.30 0.11
N PRO A 108 14.67 -0.03 0.33
CA PRO A 108 14.82 -1.06 -0.70
C PRO A 108 13.50 -1.59 -1.27
N VAL A 109 12.36 -1.33 -0.60
CA VAL A 109 11.05 -1.88 -0.99
C VAL A 109 9.96 -0.82 -0.83
N ARG A 110 9.15 -0.65 -1.87
CA ARG A 110 7.86 0.07 -1.78
C ARG A 110 6.71 -0.84 -2.20
N LEU A 111 5.51 -0.58 -1.68
CA LEU A 111 4.28 -1.11 -2.23
C LEU A 111 3.85 -0.25 -3.43
N LEU A 112 3.25 -0.90 -4.43
CA LEU A 112 2.52 -0.29 -5.52
C LEU A 112 1.11 -0.89 -5.56
N VAL A 113 0.09 -0.03 -5.49
CA VAL A 113 -1.34 -0.36 -5.64
C VAL A 113 -1.88 0.53 -6.77
N PRO A 114 -1.83 0.08 -8.03
CA PRO A 114 -2.06 0.96 -9.19
C PRO A 114 -3.45 1.60 -9.24
N LYS A 115 -4.47 0.84 -8.80
CA LYS A 115 -5.88 1.23 -8.90
C LYS A 115 -6.30 2.26 -7.86
N LEU A 116 -5.46 2.56 -6.86
CA LEU A 116 -5.72 3.54 -5.80
C LEU A 116 -4.77 4.73 -5.87
N TYR A 117 -5.14 5.82 -5.21
CA TYR A 117 -4.28 6.98 -5.07
C TYR A 117 -2.94 6.64 -4.41
N LEU A 118 -1.89 7.32 -4.87
CA LEU A 118 -0.49 6.98 -4.58
C LEU A 118 -0.10 6.99 -3.08
N TRP A 119 -0.89 7.61 -2.19
CA TRP A 119 -0.61 7.51 -0.75
C TRP A 119 -0.81 6.09 -0.21
N LYS A 120 -1.67 5.28 -0.86
CA LYS A 120 -1.83 3.85 -0.56
C LYS A 120 -0.60 3.01 -0.95
N SER A 121 0.19 3.50 -1.89
CA SER A 121 1.42 2.84 -2.37
C SER A 121 2.62 3.23 -1.48
N ALA A 122 2.64 2.72 -0.25
CA ALA A 122 3.62 3.06 0.79
C ALA A 122 5.09 2.86 0.35
N LYS A 123 5.96 3.80 0.71
CA LYS A 123 7.42 3.70 0.54
C LYS A 123 8.06 3.14 1.80
N TRP A 124 9.21 2.45 1.67
CA TRP A 124 9.98 1.91 2.80
C TRP A 124 9.18 0.90 3.64
N VAL A 125 8.49 -0.03 2.96
CA VAL A 125 7.60 -0.98 3.62
C VAL A 125 8.39 -1.94 4.51
N ARG A 126 7.83 -2.22 5.70
CA ARG A 126 8.39 -3.08 6.75
C ARG A 126 7.47 -4.23 7.14
N GLY A 127 6.20 -4.21 6.77
CA GLY A 127 5.34 -5.34 7.05
C GLY A 127 3.85 -5.13 6.80
N LEU A 128 3.12 -6.18 7.11
CA LEU A 128 1.68 -6.30 6.93
C LEU A 128 1.03 -6.81 8.21
N GLU A 129 -0.03 -6.14 8.63
CA GLU A 129 -0.90 -6.61 9.69
C GLU A 129 -2.29 -6.90 9.11
N PHE A 130 -2.72 -8.15 9.18
CA PHE A 130 -4.05 -8.54 8.72
C PHE A 130 -5.09 -8.31 9.83
N MET A 131 -6.22 -7.72 9.47
CA MET A 131 -7.23 -7.19 10.40
C MET A 131 -8.65 -7.57 9.95
N ALA A 132 -9.56 -7.68 10.92
CA ALA A 132 -10.97 -8.00 10.64
C ALA A 132 -11.78 -6.77 10.22
N GLU A 133 -11.45 -5.64 10.82
CA GLU A 133 -12.12 -4.35 10.61
C GLU A 133 -11.12 -3.34 10.06
N ASP A 134 -11.63 -2.41 9.26
CA ASP A 134 -10.83 -1.32 8.73
C ASP A 134 -10.37 -0.39 9.87
N ARG A 135 -9.12 0.04 9.81
CA ARG A 135 -8.55 1.02 10.74
C ARG A 135 -7.80 2.08 9.94
N PRO A 136 -8.00 3.38 10.22
CA PRO A 136 -7.34 4.43 9.44
C PRO A 136 -5.83 4.37 9.62
N GLY A 137 -5.09 4.45 8.51
CA GLY A 137 -3.65 4.67 8.48
C GLY A 137 -3.30 6.14 8.69
N PHE A 138 -2.08 6.52 8.30
CA PHE A 138 -1.52 7.84 8.55
C PHE A 138 -2.38 8.95 7.95
N TRP A 139 -2.58 8.97 6.62
CA TRP A 139 -3.31 10.05 5.96
C TRP A 139 -4.80 10.01 6.21
N GLU A 140 -5.36 8.81 6.41
CA GLU A 140 -6.77 8.58 6.71
C GLU A 140 -7.14 9.21 8.05
N MET A 141 -6.27 9.13 9.06
CA MET A 141 -6.41 9.86 10.32
C MET A 141 -6.42 11.39 10.14
N TYR A 142 -5.80 11.91 9.07
CA TYR A 142 -5.78 13.33 8.73
C TYR A 142 -6.85 13.72 7.68
N GLY A 143 -7.85 12.87 7.47
CA GLY A 143 -9.05 13.19 6.70
C GLY A 143 -8.99 12.85 5.22
N TYR A 144 -7.97 12.10 4.78
CA TYR A 144 -7.99 11.44 3.48
C TYR A 144 -9.02 10.31 3.46
N HIS A 145 -9.46 9.90 2.27
CA HIS A 145 -10.44 8.83 2.16
C HIS A 145 -9.85 7.48 2.56
N ASN A 146 -10.65 6.61 3.18
CA ASN A 146 -10.17 5.30 3.63
C ASN A 146 -9.81 4.35 2.48
N HIS A 147 -10.53 4.41 1.35
CA HIS A 147 -10.27 3.56 0.18
C HIS A 147 -9.33 4.27 -0.81
N GLY A 148 -9.76 5.37 -1.43
CA GLY A 148 -8.86 6.26 -2.17
C GLY A 148 -8.83 5.97 -3.66
N ASP A 149 -9.97 5.66 -4.25
CA ASP A 149 -10.13 5.47 -5.69
C ASP A 149 -10.03 6.82 -6.45
N PRO A 150 -9.10 6.96 -7.43
CA PRO A 150 -8.95 8.16 -8.22
C PRO A 150 -10.12 8.45 -9.18
N TRP A 151 -10.79 7.42 -9.69
CA TRP A 151 -11.91 7.54 -10.61
C TRP A 151 -13.22 7.90 -9.91
N GLN A 152 -13.38 7.51 -8.65
CA GLN A 152 -14.47 7.95 -7.80
C GLN A 152 -14.20 9.28 -7.08
N GLU A 153 -13.05 9.92 -7.35
CA GLU A 153 -12.63 11.18 -6.71
C GLU A 153 -12.59 11.10 -5.17
N GLU A 154 -12.23 9.94 -4.63
CA GLU A 154 -12.15 9.66 -3.20
C GLU A 154 -10.89 10.27 -2.57
N ARG A 155 -10.77 11.60 -2.62
CA ARG A 155 -9.59 12.29 -2.05
C ARG A 155 -9.67 12.45 -0.54
N TYR A 156 -10.89 12.68 -0.03
CA TYR A 156 -11.13 13.05 1.36
C TYR A 156 -12.24 12.20 1.96
N GLY A 157 -12.11 11.87 3.25
CA GLY A 157 -13.13 11.16 3.99
C GLY A 157 -14.39 12.00 4.23
N ASN A 158 -15.49 11.33 4.53
CA ASN A 158 -16.82 11.95 4.74
C ASN A 158 -16.81 13.06 5.80
N TYR A 159 -15.98 12.95 6.84
CA TYR A 159 -15.87 13.97 7.88
C TYR A 159 -15.35 15.33 7.34
N VAL A 160 -14.39 15.29 6.42
CA VAL A 160 -13.82 16.49 5.80
C VAL A 160 -14.82 17.09 4.80
N ILE A 161 -15.47 16.25 3.99
CA ILE A 161 -16.49 16.68 3.01
C ILE A 161 -17.63 17.41 3.72
N ASN A 162 -18.16 16.84 4.80
CA ASN A 162 -19.25 17.44 5.56
C ASN A 162 -18.86 18.80 6.18
N THR A 163 -17.63 18.92 6.67
CA THR A 163 -17.10 20.19 7.19
C THR A 163 -16.92 21.23 6.09
N MET A 164 -16.35 20.85 4.94
CA MET A 164 -16.17 21.76 3.79
C MET A 164 -17.49 22.24 3.21
N GLN A 165 -18.50 21.38 3.14
CA GLN A 165 -19.85 21.76 2.71
C GLN A 165 -20.49 22.75 3.69
N ARG A 166 -20.33 22.56 5.01
CA ARG A 166 -20.82 23.51 6.02
C ARG A 166 -20.18 24.88 5.88
N VAL A 167 -18.85 24.94 5.76
CA VAL A 167 -18.10 26.20 5.54
C VAL A 167 -18.55 26.92 4.26
N ARG A 168 -18.77 26.18 3.17
CA ARG A 168 -19.27 26.76 1.90
C ARG A 168 -20.74 27.20 1.97
N SER A 169 -21.54 26.58 2.83
CA SER A 169 -22.96 26.91 3.01
C SER A 169 -23.22 28.09 3.95
N GLY A 170 -22.18 28.69 4.55
CA GLY A 170 -22.32 29.91 5.35
C GLY A 170 -23.19 29.75 6.60
N ARG A 171 -23.12 28.59 7.27
CA ARG A 171 -23.67 28.38 8.62
C ARG A 171 -22.56 27.99 9.58
#